data_AF-A0A9P3ZIX4-F1
#
_entry.id   AF-A0A9P3ZIX4-F1
#
_cell.length_a   1.000
_cell.length_b   1.000
_cell.length_c   1.000
_cell.angle_alpha   90.00
_cell.angle_beta   90.00
_cell.angle_gamma   90.00
#
_symmetry.space_group_name_H-M   'P 1'
#
loop_
_entity.id
_entity.type
_entity.pdbx_description
1 polymer ?
#
loop_
_entity_poly.entity_id
_entity_poly.type
_entity_poly.pdbx_seq_one_letter_code
_entity_poly.pdbx_strand_id
1 'polypeptide(L)' 'MPTMSVKEVWFADDRIFIETYNGEKLSQSLKWYPRLAGATEVQRTAFRLSSIGIHWEQLDEDVSFESFRYKNE' A
#
# COMPACT_ATOMS: atom_id res chain seq x y z
N MET A 1 12.82 14.09 -5.81
CA MET A 1 12.26 13.11 -4.86
C MET A 1 12.39 11.74 -5.51
N PRO A 2 13.05 10.74 -4.91
CA PRO A 2 13.06 9.39 -5.48
C PRO A 2 11.63 8.83 -5.49
N THR A 3 11.12 8.51 -6.67
CA THR A 3 9.80 7.88 -6.87
C THR A 3 9.97 6.37 -6.77
N MET A 4 9.09 5.70 -6.02
CA MET A 4 9.12 4.25 -5.90
C MET A 4 8.33 3.63 -7.05
N SER A 5 8.99 2.78 -7.85
CA SER A 5 8.32 2.06 -8.93
C SER A 5 7.81 0.71 -8.39
N VAL A 6 6.51 0.61 -8.17
CA VAL A 6 5.84 -0.59 -7.65
C VAL A 6 5.44 -1.51 -8.80
N LYS A 7 5.82 -2.77 -8.67
CA LYS A 7 5.49 -3.87 -9.59
C LYS A 7 4.21 -4.58 -9.17
N GLU A 8 4.04 -4.80 -7.86
CA GLU A 8 2.91 -5.55 -7.33
C GLU A 8 2.48 -5.00 -5.96
N VAL A 9 1.17 -5.06 -5.68
CA VAL A 9 0.57 -4.71 -4.39
C VAL A 9 -0.34 -5.87 -3.99
N TRP A 10 -0.21 -6.36 -2.76
CA TRP A 10 -1.08 -7.41 -2.24
C TRP A 10 -1.32 -7.24 -0.73
N PHE A 11 -2.28 -8.01 -0.22
CA PHE A 11 -2.67 -7.97 1.18
C PHE A 11 -2.59 -9.38 1.78
N ALA A 12 -1.99 -9.49 2.96
CA ALA A 12 -1.90 -10.74 3.73
C ALA A 12 -1.65 -10.40 5.21
N ASP A 13 -2.04 -11.27 6.14
CA ASP A 13 -1.71 -11.17 7.57
C ASP A 13 -1.93 -9.77 8.20
N ASP A 14 -3.05 -9.11 7.88
CA ASP A 14 -3.39 -7.73 8.30
C ASP A 14 -2.36 -6.67 7.88
N ARG A 15 -1.70 -6.90 6.74
CA ARG A 15 -0.68 -6.01 6.17
C ARG A 15 -0.96 -5.75 4.69
N ILE A 16 -0.54 -4.58 4.24
CA ILE A 16 -0.34 -4.27 2.84
C ILE A 16 1.14 -4.51 2.50
N PHE A 17 1.38 -5.11 1.35
CA PHE A 17 2.70 -5.38 0.82
C PHE A 17 2.87 -4.74 -0.54
N ILE A 18 4.12 -4.36 -0.84
CA ILE A 18 4.54 -3.94 -2.18
C ILE A 18 5.82 -4.68 -2.58
N GLU A 19 5.92 -5.00 -3.87
CA GLU A 19 7.17 -5.39 -4.52
C GLU A 19 7.57 -4.28 -5.49
N THR A 20 8.79 -3.78 -5.40
CA THR A 20 9.31 -2.79 -6.37
C THR A 20 9.92 -3.49 -7.58
N TYR A 21 10.07 -2.75 -8.69
CA TYR A 21 10.82 -3.25 -9.85
C TYR A 21 12.30 -3.55 -9.56
N ASN A 22 12.83 -3.04 -8.45
CA ASN A 22 14.18 -3.36 -7.97
C ASN A 22 14.22 -4.64 -7.12
N GLY A 23 13.09 -5.31 -6.92
CA GLY A 23 12.98 -6.53 -6.11
C GLY A 23 12.88 -6.30 -4.59
N GLU A 24 12.72 -5.06 -4.14
CA GLU A 24 12.47 -4.78 -2.72
C GLU A 24 11.04 -5.18 -2.37
N LYS A 25 10.88 -6.02 -1.34
CA LYS A 25 9.58 -6.34 -0.74
C LYS A 25 9.43 -5.58 0.57
N LEU A 26 8.42 -4.72 0.64
CA LEU A 26 8.12 -3.93 1.83
C LEU A 26 6.70 -4.21 2.30
N SER A 27 6.42 -3.91 3.57
CA SER A 27 5.08 -4.04 4.12
C SER A 27 4.77 -3.02 5.19
N GLN A 28 3.48 -2.70 5.31
CA GLN A 28 2.95 -1.83 6.35
C GLN A 28 1.69 -2.47 6.96
N SER A 29 1.48 -2.24 8.25
CA SER A 29 0.34 -2.73 9.01
C SER A 29 -0.95 -2.02 8.58
N LEU A 30 -2.02 -2.80 8.32
CA LEU A 30 -3.35 -2.24 8.05
C LEU A 30 -3.98 -1.58 9.28
N LYS A 31 -3.40 -1.75 10.48
CA LYS A 31 -3.85 -1.04 11.69
C LYS A 31 -3.82 0.49 11.52
N TRP A 32 -2.96 0.99 10.65
CA TRP A 32 -2.86 2.42 10.32
C TRP A 32 -3.88 2.88 9.28
N TYR A 33 -4.56 1.95 8.60
CA TYR A 33 -5.49 2.22 7.51
C TYR A 33 -6.82 1.48 7.73
N PRO A 34 -7.65 1.90 8.71
CA PRO A 34 -8.87 1.18 9.08
C PRO A 34 -9.84 0.96 7.92
N ARG A 35 -9.91 1.90 6.96
CA ARG A 35 -10.76 1.75 5.77
C ARG A 35 -10.27 0.61 4.86
N LEU A 36 -8.96 0.48 4.68
CA LEU A 36 -8.37 -0.65 3.95
C LEU A 36 -8.48 -1.96 4.72
N ALA A 37 -8.32 -1.91 6.05
CA ALA A 37 -8.51 -3.07 6.92
C ALA A 37 -9.94 -3.64 6.78
N GLY A 38 -10.95 -2.78 6.73
CA GLY A 38 -12.36 -3.19 6.53
C GLY A 38 -12.78 -3.42 5.08
N ALA A 39 -11.92 -3.18 4.10
CA ALA A 39 -12.28 -3.26 2.68
C ALA A 39 -12.39 -4.71 2.17
N THR A 40 -13.35 -4.92 1.27
CA THR A 40 -13.46 -6.17 0.49
C THR A 40 -12.28 -6.35 -0.46
N GLU A 41 -12.05 -7.58 -0.94
CA GLU A 41 -11.00 -7.87 -1.93
C GLU A 41 -11.17 -7.03 -3.22
N VAL A 42 -12.41 -6.86 -3.69
CA VAL A 42 -12.72 -6.02 -4.86
C VAL A 42 -12.34 -4.57 -4.62
N GLN A 43 -12.64 -4.02 -3.44
CA GLN A 43 -12.23 -2.66 -3.09
C GLN A 43 -10.71 -2.54 -2.96
N ARG A 44 -10.04 -3.52 -2.33
CA ARG A 44 -8.58 -3.54 -2.15
C ARG A 44 -7.82 -3.62 -3.46
N THR A 45 -8.37 -4.26 -4.49
CA THR A 45 -7.76 -4.35 -5.82
C THR A 45 -8.08 -3.15 -6.73
N ALA A 46 -9.06 -2.32 -6.35
CA ALA A 46 -9.47 -1.12 -7.10
C ALA A 46 -8.65 0.14 -6.75
N PHE A 47 -7.31 0.05 -6.84
CA PHE A 47 -6.41 1.16 -6.54
C PHE A 47 -5.78 1.79 -7.79
N ARG A 48 -5.17 2.96 -7.61
CA ARG A 48 -4.28 3.60 -8.59
C ARG A 48 -2.94 3.92 -7.95
N LEU A 49 -1.86 3.63 -8.67
CA LEU A 49 -0.52 4.03 -8.28
C LEU A 49 -0.24 5.46 -8.73
N SER A 50 0.48 6.20 -7.90
CA SER A 50 1.03 7.52 -8.21
C SER A 50 2.55 7.50 -8.01
N SER A 51 3.21 8.65 -8.22
CA SER A 51 4.65 8.80 -7.97
C SER A 51 5.04 8.74 -6.49
N ILE A 52 4.08 8.93 -5.56
CA ILE A 52 4.34 9.07 -4.12
C ILE A 52 3.59 8.06 -3.25
N GLY A 53 2.69 7.26 -3.83
CA GLY A 53 1.85 6.35 -3.05
C GLY A 53 0.76 5.65 -3.87
N ILE A 54 -0.17 5.06 -3.14
CA ILE A 54 -1.29 4.26 -3.63
C ILE A 54 -2.60 4.91 -3.16
N HIS A 55 -3.55 5.08 -4.07
CA HIS A 55 -4.83 5.72 -3.77
C HIS A 55 -6.00 4.77 -4.08
N TRP A 56 -6.95 4.67 -3.15
CA TRP A 56 -8.21 3.94 -3.29
C TRP A 56 -9.39 4.92 -3.35
N GLU A 57 -9.86 5.22 -4.57
CA GLU A 57 -10.96 6.18 -4.81
C GLU A 57 -12.24 5.82 -4.04
N GLN A 58 -12.64 4.55 -4.08
CA GLN A 58 -13.90 4.11 -3.45
C GLN A 58 -13.85 4.17 -1.92
N LEU A 59 -12.64 4.15 -1.34
CA LEU A 59 -12.44 4.14 0.11
C LEU A 59 -12.05 5.53 0.63
N ASP A 60 -11.74 6.48 -0.25
CA ASP A 60 -11.13 7.77 0.10
C ASP A 60 -9.89 7.57 1.01
N GLU A 61 -9.02 6.63 0.62
CA GLU A 61 -7.87 6.21 1.41
C GLU A 61 -6.58 6.26 0.59
N ASP A 62 -5.52 6.77 1.21
CA ASP A 62 -4.20 6.96 0.61
C ASP A 62 -3.11 6.30 1.46
N VAL A 63 -2.19 5.59 0.80
CA VAL A 63 -1.01 5.01 1.42
C VAL A 63 0.23 5.57 0.74
N SER A 64 1.04 6.34 1.48
CA SER A 64 2.29 6.89 0.95
C SER A 64 3.38 5.83 0.85
N PHE A 65 4.25 5.89 -0.16
CA PHE A 65 5.40 4.98 -0.26
C PHE A 65 6.43 5.17 0.87
N GLU A 66 6.52 6.39 1.41
CA GLU A 66 7.36 6.67 2.57
C GLU A 66 6.92 5.87 3.81
N SER A 67 5.63 5.60 3.96
CA SER A 67 5.12 4.82 5.09
C SER A 67 5.72 3.41 5.19
N PHE A 68 6.14 2.82 4.07
CA PHE A 68 6.78 1.51 4.02
C PHE A 68 8.24 1.52 4.48
N ARG A 69 8.85 2.71 4.61
CA ARG A 69 10.25 2.89 5.06
C ARG A 69 10.34 3.14 6.57
N TYR A 70 9.23 3.47 7.23
CA TYR A 70 9.20 3.58 8.69
C TYR A 70 9.37 2.19 9.32
N LYS A 71 10.26 2.08 10.30
CA LYS A 71 10.39 0.87 11.10
C LYS A 71 9.10 0.70 11.90
N ASN A 72 8.37 -0.37 11.60
CA ASN A 72 7.20 -0.78 12.37
C ASN A 72 7.69 -1.22 13.76
N GLU A 73 7.29 -0.50 14.81
CA GLU A 73 7.26 -1.02 16.18
C GLU A 73 6.07 -1.96 16.37
#